data_AF-A0A0J1FK97-F1
#
_entry.id   AF-A0A0J1FK97-F1
#
_cell.length_a   1.000
_cell.length_b   1.000
_cell.length_c   1.000
_cell.angle_alpha   90.00
_cell.angle_beta   90.00
_cell.angle_gamma   90.00
#
_symmetry.space_group_name_H-M   'P 1'
#
loop_
_entity.id
_entity.type
_entity.pdbx_description
1 polymer ?
#
loop_
_entity_poly.entity_id
_entity_poly.type
_entity_poly.pdbx_seq_one_letter_code
_entity_poly.pdbx_strand_id
1 'polypeptide(L)'
;MIKKHLIIGATQEWRKRLKDKFPTILTMDGFNDKIEFRSFGGIDFVLFYTGYMSHKTYYKIVDFLRENNIPLGYIGKTNIDLVECEIVEQVNSRLLRSSQTKLV
;
A
#
# COMPACT_ATOMS: atom_id res chain seq x y z
N MET A 1 7.39 -10.09 14.17
CA MET A 1 6.75 -8.76 14.02
C MET A 1 5.65 -8.88 12.98
N ILE A 2 4.44 -8.39 13.28
CA ILE A 2 3.33 -8.36 12.33
C ILE A 2 3.62 -7.23 11.34
N LYS A 3 3.69 -7.53 10.03
CA LYS A 3 3.90 -6.52 9.00
C LYS A 3 2.59 -5.84 8.64
N LYS A 4 2.53 -4.51 8.76
CA LYS A 4 1.35 -3.73 8.39
C LYS A 4 1.52 -3.18 6.98
N HIS A 5 0.63 -3.64 6.09
CA HIS A 5 0.56 -3.20 4.70
C HIS A 5 -0.62 -2.24 4.55
N LEU A 6 -0.40 -1.12 3.85
CA LEU A 6 -1.43 -0.11 3.59
C LEU A 6 -1.66 0.00 2.09
N ILE A 7 -2.92 -0.08 1.66
CA ILE A 7 -3.33 0.20 0.29
C ILE A 7 -4.08 1.53 0.25
N ILE A 8 -3.73 2.40 -0.71
CA ILE A 8 -4.33 3.73 -0.83
C ILE A 8 -4.91 3.92 -2.23
N GLY A 9 -6.16 4.37 -2.30
CA GLY A 9 -6.93 4.54 -3.53
C GLY A 9 -8.07 3.53 -3.62
N ALA A 10 -8.35 3.10 -4.86
CA ALA A 10 -9.47 2.22 -5.23
C ALA A 10 -10.86 2.73 -4.81
N THR A 11 -11.94 2.12 -5.29
CA THR A 11 -13.30 2.51 -4.89
C THR A 11 -13.64 1.99 -3.48
N GLN A 12 -14.68 2.54 -2.85
CA GLN A 12 -15.13 2.08 -1.52
C GLN A 12 -15.53 0.60 -1.53
N GLU A 13 -16.26 0.16 -2.55
CA GLU A 13 -16.66 -1.25 -2.72
C GLU A 13 -15.42 -2.16 -2.81
N TRP A 14 -14.43 -1.73 -3.59
CA TRP A 14 -13.19 -2.47 -3.77
C TRP A 14 -12.43 -2.63 -2.46
N ARG A 15 -12.28 -1.54 -1.70
CA ARG A 15 -11.65 -1.57 -0.37
C ARG A 15 -12.40 -2.47 0.61
N LYS A 16 -13.73 -2.49 0.57
CA LYS A 16 -14.55 -3.37 1.41
C LYS A 16 -14.27 -4.85 1.09
N ARG A 17 -14.34 -5.24 -0.19
CA ARG A 17 -14.05 -6.61 -0.63
C ARG A 17 -12.63 -7.05 -0.25
N LEU A 18 -11.66 -6.15 -0.36
CA LEU A 18 -10.29 -6.45 0.04
C LEU A 18 -10.19 -6.67 1.56
N LYS A 19 -10.83 -5.83 2.36
CA LYS A 19 -10.82 -5.96 3.82
C LYS A 19 -11.50 -7.24 4.29
N ASP A 20 -12.57 -7.66 3.63
CA ASP A 20 -13.26 -8.92 3.91
C ASP A 20 -12.34 -10.14 3.64
N LYS A 21 -11.51 -10.07 2.60
CA LYS A 21 -10.57 -11.14 2.23
C LYS A 21 -9.25 -11.09 3.02
N PHE A 22 -8.77 -9.89 3.34
CA PHE A 22 -7.49 -9.63 4.01
C PHE A 22 -7.67 -8.61 5.15
N PRO A 23 -8.21 -9.03 6.30
CA PRO A 23 -8.52 -8.11 7.41
C PRO A 23 -7.28 -7.45 8.04
N THR A 24 -6.09 -7.97 7.75
CA THR A 24 -4.81 -7.44 8.22
C THR A 24 -4.24 -6.34 7.33
N ILE A 25 -4.77 -6.16 6.12
CA ILE A 25 -4.39 -5.08 5.20
C ILE A 25 -5.23 -3.85 5.53
N LEU A 26 -4.54 -2.74 5.78
CA LEU A 26 -5.19 -1.44 5.95
C LEU A 26 -5.52 -0.86 4.58
N THR A 27 -6.67 -0.20 4.45
CA THR A 27 -7.07 0.48 3.22
C THR A 27 -7.45 1.92 3.49
N MET A 28 -7.10 2.83 2.60
CA MET A 28 -7.41 4.24 2.70
C MET A 28 -7.91 4.80 1.36
N ASP A 29 -8.75 5.83 1.47
CA ASP A 29 -9.24 6.58 0.32
C ASP A 29 -8.16 7.46 -0.33
N GLY A 30 -8.14 7.49 -1.66
CA GLY A 30 -7.16 8.25 -2.45
C GLY A 30 -7.47 9.73 -2.64
N PHE A 31 -8.58 10.23 -2.10
CA PHE A 31 -9.04 11.62 -2.26
C PHE A 31 -9.11 12.39 -0.94
N ASN A 32 -8.75 11.77 0.18
CA ASN A 32 -8.59 12.47 1.44
C ASN A 32 -7.22 13.17 1.49
N ASP A 33 -7.16 14.49 1.47
CA ASP A 33 -5.91 15.24 1.57
C ASP A 33 -5.56 15.63 3.03
N LYS A 34 -6.45 15.36 3.98
CA LYS A 34 -6.29 15.61 5.43
C LYS A 34 -5.76 14.39 6.19
N ILE A 35 -5.09 13.48 5.49
CA ILE A 35 -4.53 12.26 6.07
C ILE A 35 -3.48 12.60 7.14
N GLU A 36 -3.65 12.03 8.33
CA GLU A 36 -2.65 12.03 9.41
C GLU A 36 -1.94 10.68 9.47
N PHE A 37 -0.74 10.60 8.89
CA PHE A 37 0.00 9.35 8.79
C PHE A 37 0.37 8.72 10.14
N ARG A 38 0.47 9.52 11.20
CA ARG A 38 0.78 9.02 12.56
C ARG A 38 -0.29 8.07 13.10
N SER A 39 -1.53 8.17 12.60
CA SER A 39 -2.66 7.34 13.03
C SER A 39 -2.53 5.85 12.66
N PHE A 40 -1.66 5.52 11.69
CA PHE A 40 -1.47 4.14 11.21
C PHE A 40 -0.50 3.32 12.07
N GLY A 41 0.26 3.96 12.95
CA GLY A 41 1.41 3.34 13.62
C GLY A 41 2.54 3.00 12.63
N GLY A 42 3.32 1.96 12.91
CA GLY A 42 4.37 1.49 11.99
C GLY A 42 3.78 0.88 10.72
N ILE A 43 4.07 1.49 9.57
CA ILE A 43 3.72 0.97 8.24
C ILE A 43 4.99 0.39 7.62
N ASP A 44 4.94 -0.88 7.22
CA ASP A 44 6.09 -1.54 6.60
C ASP A 44 6.13 -1.34 5.08
N PHE A 45 4.96 -1.19 4.45
CA PHE A 45 4.84 -1.09 2.99
C PHE A 45 3.53 -0.44 2.57
N VAL A 46 3.60 0.41 1.54
CA VAL A 46 2.43 1.05 0.92
C VAL A 46 2.25 0.61 -0.52
N LEU A 47 1.01 0.28 -0.90
CA LEU A 47 0.60 -0.01 -2.27
C LEU A 47 -0.37 1.07 -2.77
N PHE A 48 -0.07 1.66 -3.92
CA PHE A 48 -0.95 2.62 -4.56
C PHE A 48 -1.83 1.97 -5.61
N TYR A 49 -3.14 2.20 -5.50
CA TYR A 49 -4.07 2.03 -6.61
C TYR A 49 -4.33 3.40 -7.25
N THR A 50 -3.54 3.75 -8.26
CA THR A 50 -3.51 5.12 -8.82
C THR A 50 -4.74 5.48 -9.64
N GLY A 51 -5.49 4.50 -10.15
CA GLY A 51 -6.70 4.74 -10.95
C GLY A 51 -7.86 5.40 -10.18
N TYR A 52 -7.76 5.56 -8.87
CA TYR A 52 -8.78 6.19 -8.03
C TYR A 52 -8.13 6.99 -6.89
N MET A 53 -7.31 7.98 -7.27
CA MET A 53 -6.55 8.82 -6.36
C MET A 53 -6.34 10.22 -6.95
N SER A 54 -6.32 11.25 -6.10
CA SER A 54 -5.96 12.60 -6.52
C SER A 54 -4.43 12.77 -6.58
N HIS A 55 -3.93 13.56 -7.55
CA HIS A 55 -2.50 13.89 -7.63
C HIS A 55 -1.99 14.56 -6.33
N LYS A 56 -2.79 15.44 -5.72
CA LYS A 56 -2.45 16.12 -4.47
C LYS A 56 -2.22 15.12 -3.33
N THR A 57 -3.15 14.17 -3.17
CA THR A 57 -3.04 13.12 -2.16
C THR A 57 -1.83 12.22 -2.43
N TYR A 58 -1.64 11.82 -3.69
CA TYR A 58 -0.49 11.01 -4.11
C TYR A 58 0.85 11.63 -3.69
N TYR A 59 1.13 12.87 -4.09
CA TYR A 59 2.41 13.51 -3.79
C TYR A 59 2.63 13.68 -2.28
N LYS A 60 1.60 14.09 -1.53
CA LYS A 60 1.68 14.22 -0.07
C LYS A 60 2.07 12.90 0.61
N ILE A 61 1.52 11.78 0.13
CA ILE A 61 1.87 10.46 0.67
C ILE A 61 3.28 10.08 0.26
N VAL A 62 3.66 10.24 -1.01
CA VAL A 62 5.01 9.90 -1.50
C VAL A 62 6.08 10.64 -0.72
N ASP A 63 5.88 11.93 -0.44
CA ASP A 63 6.81 12.74 0.34
C ASP A 63 6.96 12.18 1.76
N PHE A 64 5.85 11.90 2.45
CA PHE A 64 5.86 11.27 3.77
C PHE A 64 6.60 9.91 3.76
N LEU A 65 6.33 9.05 2.77
CA LEU A 65 6.97 7.74 2.69
C LEU A 65 8.47 7.85 2.47
N ARG A 66 8.90 8.80 1.61
CA ARG A 66 10.32 9.07 1.35
C ARG A 66 11.03 9.55 2.61
N GLU A 67 10.46 10.51 3.33
CA GLU A 67 11.03 11.05 4.58
C GLU A 67 11.21 9.97 5.66
N ASN A 68 10.32 8.96 5.68
CA ASN A 68 10.34 7.89 6.68
C ASN A 68 11.01 6.60 6.18
N ASN A 69 11.63 6.61 4.99
CA ASN A 69 12.21 5.44 4.33
C ASN A 69 11.23 4.26 4.20
N ILE A 70 9.94 4.56 4.06
CA ILE A 70 8.89 3.55 3.91
C ILE A 70 8.80 3.17 2.43
N PRO A 71 8.94 1.89 2.10
CA PRO A 71 8.83 1.43 0.74
C PRO A 71 7.41 1.56 0.16
N LEU A 72 7.33 1.83 -1.14
CA LEU A 72 6.07 1.85 -1.90
C LEU A 72 6.09 0.93 -3.12
N GLY A 73 4.89 0.56 -3.59
CA GLY A 73 4.62 -0.17 -4.84
C GLY A 73 3.27 0.24 -5.44
N TYR A 74 2.88 -0.40 -6.54
CA TYR A 74 1.69 -0.05 -7.31
C TYR A 74 0.84 -1.29 -7.62
N ILE A 75 -0.46 -1.05 -7.73
CA ILE A 75 -1.46 -2.01 -8.20
C ILE A 75 -2.04 -1.46 -9.49
N GLY A 76 -1.79 -2.16 -10.60
CA GLY A 76 -2.28 -1.81 -11.93
C GLY A 76 -3.52 -2.61 -12.33
N LYS A 77 -3.82 -3.72 -11.67
CA LYS A 77 -4.97 -4.57 -12.01
C LYS A 77 -6.26 -4.06 -11.35
N THR A 78 -7.39 -4.18 -12.05
CA THR A 78 -8.71 -3.81 -11.54
C THR A 78 -9.54 -5.03 -11.09
N ASN A 79 -9.28 -6.20 -11.68
CA ASN A 79 -9.88 -7.47 -11.29
C ASN A 79 -9.30 -7.91 -9.94
N ILE A 80 -10.17 -8.10 -8.93
CA ILE A 80 -9.76 -8.41 -7.55
C ILE A 80 -8.90 -9.68 -7.44
N ASP A 81 -9.16 -10.69 -8.27
CA ASP A 81 -8.43 -11.96 -8.24
C ASP A 81 -7.00 -11.76 -8.79
N LEU A 82 -6.84 -10.86 -9.75
CA LEU A 82 -5.52 -10.48 -10.26
C LEU A 82 -4.78 -9.53 -9.31
N VAL A 83 -5.51 -8.69 -8.57
CA VAL A 83 -4.88 -7.80 -7.58
C VAL A 83 -4.28 -8.58 -6.43
N GLU A 84 -4.91 -9.68 -6.00
CA GLU A 84 -4.31 -10.56 -5.00
C GLU A 84 -2.93 -11.06 -5.43
N CYS A 85 -2.83 -11.59 -6.66
CA CYS A 85 -1.55 -12.01 -7.23
C CYS A 85 -0.53 -10.86 -7.24
N GLU A 86 -0.96 -9.67 -7.66
CA GLU A 86 -0.10 -8.49 -7.71
C GLU A 86 0.39 -8.05 -6.32
N ILE A 87 -0.48 -8.07 -5.30
CA ILE A 87 -0.10 -7.79 -3.91
C ILE A 87 0.96 -8.80 -3.44
N VAL A 88 0.74 -10.09 -3.69
CA VAL A 88 1.67 -11.17 -3.29
C VAL A 88 3.02 -11.01 -4.00
N GLU A 89 3.03 -10.72 -5.30
CA GLU A 89 4.24 -10.47 -6.08
C GLU A 89 5.04 -9.27 -5.55
N GLN A 90 4.35 -8.16 -5.25
CA GLN A 90 4.97 -6.95 -4.71
C GLN A 90 5.58 -7.19 -3.32
N VAL A 91 4.87 -7.92 -2.44
CA VAL A 91 5.36 -8.26 -1.10
C VAL A 91 6.54 -9.23 -1.18
N ASN A 92 6.42 -10.30 -1.98
CA ASN A 92 7.46 -11.34 -2.10
C ASN A 92 8.73 -10.81 -2.75
N SER A 93 8.63 -10.04 -3.83
CA SER A 93 9.80 -9.41 -4.46
C SER A 93 10.57 -8.52 -3.49
N ARG A 94 9.87 -7.90 -2.52
CA ARG A 94 10.50 -7.08 -1.48
C ARG A 94 11.17 -7.89 -0.39
N LEU A 95 10.53 -8.98 0.05
CA LEU A 95 11.13 -9.93 0.99
C LEU A 95 12.47 -10.45 0.45
N LEU A 96 12.48 -10.91 -0.80
CA LEU A 96 13.68 -11.44 -1.46
C LEU A 96 14.80 -10.40 -1.56
N ARG A 97 14.48 -9.14 -1.90
CA ARG A 97 15.46 -8.04 -1.93
C ARG A 97 16.04 -7.72 -0.55
N SER A 98 15.21 -7.74 0.50
CA SER A 98 15.66 -7.49 1.87
C SER A 98 16.57 -8.59 2.44
N SER A 99 16.46 -9.82 1.91
CA SER A 99 17.33 -10.95 2.26
C SER A 99 18.70 -10.90 1.57
N GLN A 100 18.79 -10.33 0.37
CA GLN A 100 20.06 -10.19 -0.36
C GLN A 100 20.93 -9.05 0.18
N THR A 101 20.36 -7.99 0.75
CA THR A 101 21.14 -6.87 1.32
C THR A 101 21.84 -7.21 2.64
N LYS A 102 21.60 -8.39 3.24
CA LYS A 102 22.27 -8.84 4.47
C LYS A 102 23.53 -9.70 4.21
N LEU A 103 23.89 -9.92 2.94
CA LEU A 103 25.08 -10.66 2.52
C LEU A 103 26.08 -9.69 1.88
N VAL A 104 26.56 -8.71 2.65
CA VAL A 104 27.78 -7.92 2.38
C VAL A 104 28.31 -7.40 3.70
#